data_AF-A0A0M4ESU6-F1
#
_entry.id   AF-A0A0M4ESU6-F1
#
_cell.length_a   1.000
_cell.length_b   1.000
_cell.length_c   1.000
_cell.angle_alpha   90.00
_cell.angle_beta   90.00
_cell.angle_gamma   90.00
#
_symmetry.space_group_name_H-M   'P 1'
#
loop_
_entity.id
_entity.type
_entity.pdbx_description
1 polymer ?
#
loop_
_entity_poly.entity_id
_entity_poly.type
_entity_poly.pdbx_seq_one_letter_code
_entity_poly.pdbx_strand_id
1 'polypeptide(L)'
;MSRLLLARSLRLSREYCHPNAGQATALPAAQHRLSAALQLVRQFAAKPPPKPSTAPKCQDPEPPKPKPGYFPSGGTHAVMDDLPKPEGDFYKAWKAKNSKYKMVLLSSILALVGIVFVWNTTNVMPLWANVPEYPYTEDEMEKFAEEEERRQEEKEEREQRQQDRKEMKELLTRRRLAKEAMPREVELMQKDMDQGLEGNETDELVKLRTEREEFEAWEKEEMKRLEEKEKEREALKKEREKARQEKLKQKEKERKLKEKQKN
;
A
#
# COMPACT_ATOMS: atom_id res chain seq x y z
N MET A 1 -33.08 -5.03 48.36
CA MET A 1 -32.58 -5.07 46.97
C MET A 1 -31.33 -4.20 46.88
N SER A 2 -30.15 -4.60 46.44
CA SER A 2 -29.61 -5.89 46.04
C SER A 2 -28.09 -5.83 46.26
N ARG A 3 -27.61 -6.39 47.39
CA ARG A 3 -26.17 -6.60 47.67
C ARG A 3 -25.54 -7.68 46.76
N LEU A 4 -26.34 -8.26 45.85
CA LEU A 4 -25.95 -9.26 44.86
C LEU A 4 -25.39 -8.67 43.55
N LEU A 5 -25.50 -7.35 43.31
CA LEU A 5 -24.96 -6.73 42.09
C LEU A 5 -23.52 -6.22 42.24
N LEU A 6 -23.01 -6.03 43.47
CA LEU A 6 -21.63 -5.58 43.71
C LEU A 6 -20.61 -6.74 43.73
N ALA A 7 -21.05 -7.98 43.92
CA ALA A 7 -20.17 -9.15 43.98
C ALA A 7 -19.80 -9.71 42.59
N ARG A 8 -20.43 -9.22 41.50
CA ARG A 8 -20.20 -9.70 40.13
C ARG A 8 -19.22 -8.84 39.32
N SER A 9 -18.90 -7.62 39.79
CA SER A 9 -17.90 -6.74 39.15
C SER A 9 -16.45 -6.99 39.65
N LEU A 10 -16.27 -7.68 40.78
CA LEU A 10 -14.94 -7.97 41.37
C LEU A 10 -14.33 -9.31 40.96
N ARG A 11 -14.99 -10.08 40.07
CA ARG A 11 -14.43 -11.32 39.48
C ARG A 11 -13.84 -11.15 38.07
N LEU A 12 -13.95 -9.97 37.46
CA LEU A 12 -13.38 -9.71 36.13
C LEU A 12 -12.04 -8.94 36.16
N SER A 13 -11.57 -8.52 37.34
CA SER A 13 -10.34 -7.74 37.51
C SER A 13 -9.18 -8.54 38.14
N ARG A 14 -9.28 -9.87 38.24
CA ARG A 14 -8.29 -10.73 38.93
C ARG A 14 -7.61 -11.78 38.04
N GLU A 15 -7.57 -11.60 36.72
CA GLU A 15 -6.91 -12.57 35.82
C GLU A 15 -5.83 -12.02 34.87
N TYR A 16 -5.47 -10.73 34.93
CA TYR A 16 -4.37 -10.23 34.09
C TYR A 16 -3.46 -9.24 34.84
N CYS A 17 -2.70 -9.76 35.79
CA CYS A 17 -1.38 -9.22 36.10
C CYS A 17 -0.45 -10.36 36.55
N HIS A 18 0.65 -10.49 35.81
CA HIS A 18 1.77 -11.42 35.97
C HIS A 18 2.29 -11.55 37.40
N PRO A 19 2.99 -12.67 37.68
CA PRO A 19 4.39 -12.50 38.06
C PRO A 19 5.37 -13.45 37.36
N ASN A 20 6.50 -12.83 36.98
CA ASN A 20 7.89 -13.30 37.02
C ASN A 20 8.39 -14.44 36.10
N ALA A 21 9.16 -13.99 35.10
CA ALA A 21 10.60 -14.22 34.97
C ALA A 21 11.16 -15.63 35.27
N GLY A 22 11.68 -16.23 34.19
CA GLY A 22 12.91 -17.01 34.23
C GLY A 22 12.73 -18.53 34.20
N GLN A 23 12.66 -19.11 33.00
CA GLN A 23 13.49 -20.25 32.63
C GLN A 23 13.41 -20.53 31.12
N ALA A 24 14.58 -20.73 30.55
CA ALA A 24 14.81 -21.11 29.16
C ALA A 24 14.32 -22.54 28.89
N THR A 25 13.90 -22.79 27.65
CA THR A 25 14.22 -23.94 26.75
C THR A 25 13.03 -24.39 25.89
N ALA A 26 13.38 -24.77 24.65
CA ALA A 26 12.61 -25.59 23.70
C ALA A 26 11.53 -24.93 22.81
N LEU A 27 11.98 -24.19 21.79
CA LEU A 27 11.32 -24.13 20.48
C LEU A 27 12.19 -24.87 19.46
N PRO A 28 11.82 -26.10 19.03
CA PRO A 28 12.22 -26.53 17.69
C PRO A 28 11.17 -27.42 16.98
N ALA A 29 9.87 -27.08 17.03
CA ALA A 29 8.84 -27.91 16.36
C ALA A 29 8.12 -27.22 15.19
N ALA A 30 8.20 -25.89 15.05
CA ALA A 30 7.45 -25.15 14.03
C ALA A 30 8.18 -24.98 12.70
N GLN A 31 9.53 -25.03 12.69
CA GLN A 31 10.32 -24.80 11.47
C GLN A 31 10.46 -26.05 10.57
N HIS A 32 10.24 -27.26 11.10
CA HIS A 32 10.30 -28.50 10.31
C HIS A 32 9.03 -28.79 9.49
N ARG A 33 7.91 -28.12 9.77
CA ARG A 33 6.65 -28.35 9.02
C ARG A 33 6.57 -27.56 7.72
N LEU A 34 7.31 -26.45 7.59
CA LEU A 34 7.33 -25.65 6.37
C LEU A 34 8.32 -26.18 5.31
N SER A 35 9.38 -26.89 5.72
CA SER A 35 10.34 -27.51 4.79
C SER A 35 9.79 -28.78 4.12
N ALA A 36 8.97 -29.56 4.83
CA ALA A 36 8.32 -30.76 4.27
C ALA A 36 7.28 -30.42 3.17
N ALA A 37 6.55 -29.30 3.32
CA ALA A 37 5.60 -28.85 2.30
C ALA A 37 6.28 -28.37 1.00
N LEU A 38 7.46 -27.75 1.11
CA LEU A 38 8.27 -27.32 -0.04
C LEU A 38 8.92 -28.50 -0.79
N GLN A 39 9.20 -29.62 -0.12
CA GLN A 39 9.73 -30.82 -0.77
C GLN A 39 8.65 -31.58 -1.57
N LEU A 40 7.38 -31.52 -1.14
CA LEU A 40 6.27 -32.18 -1.82
C LEU A 40 5.91 -31.49 -3.15
N VAL A 41 6.05 -30.16 -3.23
CA VAL A 41 5.86 -29.40 -4.49
C VAL A 41 7.00 -29.66 -5.49
N ARG A 42 8.22 -29.96 -5.01
CA ARG A 42 9.38 -30.25 -5.87
C ARG A 42 9.33 -31.63 -6.52
N GLN A 43 8.61 -32.60 -5.94
CA GLN A 43 8.49 -33.95 -6.50
C GLN A 43 7.53 -34.06 -7.69
N PHE A 44 6.69 -33.04 -7.93
CA PHE A 44 5.84 -32.96 -9.12
C PHE A 44 6.47 -32.15 -10.28
N ALA A 45 7.67 -31.61 -10.09
CA ALA A 45 8.37 -30.76 -11.07
C ALA A 45 9.56 -31.46 -11.75
N ALA A 46 9.53 -32.79 -11.87
CA ALA A 46 10.64 -33.57 -12.43
C ALA A 46 10.18 -34.57 -13.50
N LYS A 47 9.63 -34.07 -14.62
CA LYS A 47 9.81 -34.70 -15.94
C LYS A 47 9.99 -33.60 -16.99
N PRO A 48 11.13 -33.56 -17.71
CA PRO A 48 11.26 -32.67 -18.87
C PRO A 48 10.28 -33.12 -19.97
N PRO A 49 9.62 -32.20 -20.68
CA PRO A 49 8.76 -32.57 -21.81
C PRO A 49 9.61 -33.23 -22.91
N PRO A 50 9.15 -34.35 -23.51
CA PRO A 50 9.80 -34.89 -24.69
C PRO A 50 9.71 -33.90 -25.85
N LYS A 51 10.80 -33.79 -26.63
CA LYS A 51 10.94 -32.89 -27.78
C LYS A 51 9.76 -33.03 -28.77
N PRO A 52 9.30 -31.93 -29.40
CA PRO A 52 8.19 -31.99 -30.36
C PRO A 52 8.62 -32.76 -31.61
N SER A 53 7.98 -33.90 -31.83
CA SER A 53 8.01 -34.63 -33.10
C SER A 53 7.18 -33.88 -34.13
N THR A 54 7.74 -33.76 -35.33
CA THR A 54 7.17 -33.17 -36.53
C THR A 54 5.85 -33.87 -36.90
N ALA A 55 4.72 -33.24 -36.61
CA ALA A 55 3.39 -33.61 -37.13
C ALA A 55 2.61 -32.33 -37.50
N PRO A 56 1.81 -32.37 -38.58
CA PRO A 56 1.21 -31.18 -39.18
C PRO A 56 0.16 -30.54 -38.26
N LYS A 57 0.19 -29.21 -38.25
CA LYS A 57 -0.63 -28.31 -37.45
C LYS A 57 -2.12 -28.51 -37.81
N CYS A 58 -2.88 -29.17 -36.94
CA CYS A 58 -4.34 -29.13 -37.01
C CYS A 58 -4.79 -27.72 -36.64
N GLN A 59 -5.60 -27.10 -37.50
CA GLN A 59 -6.25 -25.82 -37.21
C GLN A 59 -7.33 -26.08 -36.17
N ASP A 60 -7.20 -25.49 -34.99
CA ASP A 60 -8.29 -25.47 -34.01
C ASP A 60 -9.41 -24.56 -34.55
N PRO A 61 -10.66 -25.03 -34.67
CA PRO A 61 -11.78 -24.15 -34.96
C PRO A 61 -12.01 -23.20 -33.77
N GLU A 62 -12.21 -21.91 -34.04
CA GLU A 62 -12.46 -20.89 -33.01
C GLU A 62 -13.61 -21.32 -32.07
N PRO A 63 -13.45 -21.20 -30.74
CA PRO A 63 -14.51 -21.50 -29.82
C PRO A 63 -15.67 -20.50 -30.01
N PRO A 64 -16.93 -20.98 -30.14
CA PRO A 64 -18.07 -20.11 -30.37
C PRO A 64 -18.25 -19.12 -29.21
N LYS A 65 -18.55 -17.85 -29.53
CA LYS A 65 -18.82 -16.79 -28.55
C LYS A 65 -19.90 -17.28 -27.56
N PRO A 66 -19.63 -17.30 -26.24
CA PRO A 66 -20.59 -17.79 -25.27
C PRO A 66 -21.82 -16.87 -25.25
N LYS A 67 -23.02 -17.48 -25.32
CA LYS A 67 -24.28 -16.77 -25.12
C LYS A 67 -24.32 -16.20 -23.70
N PRO A 68 -24.85 -14.98 -23.48
CA PRO A 68 -25.00 -14.43 -22.13
C PRO A 68 -25.81 -15.39 -21.25
N GLY A 69 -25.28 -15.74 -20.08
CA GLY A 69 -25.86 -16.70 -19.14
C GLY A 69 -25.26 -18.12 -19.16
N TYR A 70 -24.31 -18.41 -20.07
CA TYR A 70 -23.66 -19.72 -20.16
C TYR A 70 -22.14 -19.59 -19.99
N PHE A 71 -21.59 -20.21 -18.95
CA PHE A 71 -20.14 -20.30 -18.77
C PHE A 71 -19.54 -21.48 -19.57
N PRO A 72 -18.23 -21.45 -19.90
CA PRO A 72 -17.53 -22.54 -20.58
C PRO A 72 -17.51 -23.87 -19.82
N SER A 73 -17.90 -23.88 -18.54
CA SER A 73 -18.01 -25.06 -17.68
C SER A 73 -19.34 -25.82 -17.78
N GLY A 74 -20.29 -25.35 -18.61
CA GLY A 74 -21.54 -26.07 -18.90
C GLY A 74 -22.66 -25.88 -17.86
N GLY A 75 -22.57 -24.89 -16.98
CA GLY A 75 -23.64 -24.54 -16.04
C GLY A 75 -24.40 -23.27 -16.43
N THR A 76 -25.73 -23.30 -16.33
CA THR A 76 -26.61 -22.11 -16.35
C THR A 76 -26.56 -21.43 -14.98
N HIS A 77 -26.14 -20.16 -14.95
CA HIS A 77 -26.32 -19.33 -13.76
C HIS A 77 -27.63 -18.56 -13.86
N ALA A 78 -28.29 -18.34 -12.72
CA ALA A 78 -29.42 -17.42 -12.63
C ALA A 78 -28.96 -16.03 -13.09
N VAL A 79 -29.49 -15.55 -14.21
CA VAL A 79 -29.33 -14.17 -14.66
C VAL A 79 -30.32 -13.31 -13.85
N MET A 80 -30.07 -12.01 -13.68
CA MET A 80 -30.99 -11.12 -12.93
C MET A 80 -32.44 -11.13 -13.45
N ASP A 81 -32.68 -11.64 -14.66
CA ASP A 81 -34.00 -11.85 -15.27
C ASP A 81 -34.72 -13.14 -14.82
N ASP A 82 -34.01 -14.10 -14.19
CA ASP A 82 -34.57 -15.36 -13.67
C ASP A 82 -35.18 -15.19 -12.26
N LEU A 83 -34.98 -14.03 -11.64
CA LEU A 83 -35.60 -13.70 -10.37
C LEU A 83 -37.07 -13.30 -10.62
N PRO A 84 -38.04 -13.82 -9.83
CA PRO A 84 -39.42 -13.39 -9.97
C PRO A 84 -39.47 -11.87 -9.80
N LYS A 85 -40.06 -11.17 -10.78
CA LYS A 85 -40.26 -9.71 -10.70
C LYS A 85 -40.94 -9.42 -9.36
N PRO A 86 -40.33 -8.62 -8.48
CA PRO A 86 -40.89 -8.38 -7.16
C PRO A 86 -42.28 -7.75 -7.33
N GLU A 87 -43.31 -8.40 -6.78
CA GLU A 87 -44.66 -7.85 -6.77
C GLU A 87 -44.68 -6.62 -5.84
N GLY A 88 -44.85 -5.44 -6.45
CA GLY A 88 -44.91 -4.16 -5.75
C GLY A 88 -43.60 -3.38 -5.73
N ASP A 89 -43.67 -2.15 -5.23
CA ASP A 89 -42.55 -1.21 -5.22
C ASP A 89 -41.50 -1.63 -4.18
N PHE A 90 -40.53 -2.44 -4.61
CA PHE A 90 -39.43 -2.99 -3.80
C PHE A 90 -38.76 -1.92 -2.93
N TYR A 91 -38.59 -0.71 -3.46
CA TYR A 91 -37.97 0.41 -2.75
C TYR A 91 -38.76 0.83 -1.51
N LYS A 92 -40.09 0.71 -1.52
CA LYS A 92 -40.95 1.04 -0.38
C LYS A 92 -40.83 0.00 0.73
N ALA A 93 -40.84 -1.29 0.40
CA ALA A 93 -40.64 -2.38 1.36
C ALA A 93 -39.22 -2.37 1.94
N TRP A 94 -38.21 -2.09 1.11
CA TRP A 94 -36.82 -1.94 1.52
C TRP A 94 -36.61 -0.75 2.45
N LYS A 95 -37.22 0.41 2.14
CA LYS A 95 -37.18 1.60 3.02
C LYS A 95 -37.85 1.34 4.37
N ALA A 96 -38.99 0.64 4.39
CA ALA A 96 -39.67 0.28 5.64
C ALA A 96 -38.82 -0.64 6.52
N LYS A 97 -38.19 -1.67 5.93
CA LYS A 97 -37.28 -2.57 6.66
C LYS A 97 -36.03 -1.85 7.18
N ASN A 98 -35.49 -0.91 6.41
CA ASN A 98 -34.26 -0.20 6.77
C ASN A 98 -34.47 1.08 7.59
N SER A 99 -35.70 1.53 7.81
CA SER A 99 -36.01 2.74 8.57
C SER A 99 -35.50 2.67 10.03
N LYS A 100 -35.61 1.49 10.67
CA LYS A 100 -35.11 1.29 12.04
C LYS A 100 -33.59 1.47 12.15
N TYR A 101 -32.84 0.90 11.20
CA TYR A 101 -31.38 1.05 11.17
C TYR A 101 -30.95 2.49 10.90
N LYS A 102 -31.71 3.21 10.06
CA LYS A 102 -31.46 4.64 9.81
C LYS A 102 -31.66 5.50 11.05
N MET A 103 -32.68 5.21 11.87
CA MET A 103 -32.91 5.93 13.13
C MET A 103 -31.81 5.68 14.16
N VAL A 104 -31.36 4.42 14.28
CA VAL A 104 -30.24 4.09 15.18
C VAL A 104 -28.96 4.80 14.73
N LEU A 105 -28.67 4.81 13.43
CA LEU A 105 -27.50 5.49 12.87
C LEU A 105 -27.58 7.02 13.04
N LEU A 106 -28.74 7.62 12.86
CA LEU A 106 -28.96 9.05 13.14
C LEU A 106 -28.74 9.36 14.63
N SER A 107 -29.24 8.50 15.53
CA SER A 107 -29.05 8.69 16.97
C SER A 107 -27.59 8.56 17.41
N SER A 108 -26.82 7.66 16.80
CA SER A 108 -25.39 7.50 17.13
C SER A 108 -24.56 8.66 16.60
N ILE A 109 -24.88 9.20 15.42
CA ILE A 109 -24.26 10.42 14.89
C ILE A 109 -24.56 11.59 15.85
N LEU A 110 -25.82 11.76 16.26
CA LEU A 110 -26.19 12.84 17.17
C LEU A 110 -25.48 12.72 18.53
N ALA A 111 -25.35 11.50 19.05
CA ALA A 111 -24.62 11.23 20.29
C ALA A 111 -23.13 11.56 20.17
N LEU A 112 -22.47 11.23 19.05
CA LEU A 112 -21.08 11.60 18.80
C LEU A 112 -20.89 13.12 18.74
N VAL A 113 -21.79 13.83 18.06
CA VAL A 113 -21.76 15.30 18.03
C VAL A 113 -21.93 15.88 19.44
N GLY A 114 -22.83 15.31 20.24
CA GLY A 114 -23.02 15.69 21.64
C GLY A 114 -21.75 15.48 22.49
N ILE A 115 -21.06 14.35 22.30
CA ILE A 115 -19.80 14.05 23.00
C ILE A 115 -18.72 15.08 22.64
N VAL A 116 -18.54 15.39 21.36
CA VAL A 116 -17.56 16.38 20.90
C VAL A 116 -17.90 17.78 21.42
N PHE A 117 -19.18 18.15 21.42
CA PHE A 117 -19.64 19.42 21.97
C PHE A 117 -19.39 19.53 23.48
N VAL A 118 -19.74 18.49 24.25
CA VAL A 118 -19.48 18.44 25.69
C VAL A 118 -17.97 18.50 25.94
N TRP A 119 -17.16 17.74 25.21
CA TRP A 119 -15.70 17.75 25.34
C TRP A 119 -15.11 19.16 25.11
N ASN A 120 -15.59 19.89 24.10
CA ASN A 120 -15.13 21.25 23.81
C ASN A 120 -15.60 22.28 24.86
N THR A 121 -16.85 22.18 25.32
CA THR A 121 -17.42 23.13 26.29
C THR A 121 -16.92 22.93 27.71
N THR A 122 -16.67 21.69 28.12
CA THR A 122 -16.33 21.40 29.52
C THR A 122 -14.87 21.70 29.85
N ASN A 123 -13.96 21.81 28.88
CA ASN A 123 -12.53 22.05 29.14
C ASN A 123 -11.93 21.10 30.21
N VAL A 124 -12.56 19.95 30.47
CA VAL A 124 -12.21 19.01 31.57
C VAL A 124 -10.91 18.27 31.30
N MET A 125 -10.38 18.36 30.08
CA MET A 125 -8.99 18.04 29.78
C MET A 125 -8.38 19.22 29.02
N PRO A 126 -7.61 20.09 29.68
CA PRO A 126 -6.75 20.98 28.93
C PRO A 126 -5.78 20.08 28.17
N LEU A 127 -5.95 19.97 26.85
CA LEU A 127 -4.88 19.45 25.97
C LEU A 127 -3.57 20.26 26.16
N TRP A 128 -3.71 21.45 26.77
CA TRP A 128 -2.68 22.37 27.22
C TRP A 128 -2.50 22.32 28.74
N ALA A 129 -2.44 21.13 29.34
CA ALA A 129 -1.82 21.04 30.65
C ALA A 129 -0.38 21.55 30.46
N ASN A 130 -0.10 22.78 30.91
CA ASN A 130 1.25 23.33 30.93
C ASN A 130 2.11 22.34 31.71
N VAL A 131 2.81 21.48 30.99
CA VAL A 131 3.82 20.60 31.57
C VAL A 131 4.84 21.57 32.16
N PRO A 132 5.06 21.57 33.49
CA PRO A 132 6.10 22.41 34.06
C PRO A 132 7.40 22.09 33.34
N GLU A 133 8.01 23.12 32.78
CA GLU A 133 9.22 23.00 31.98
C GLU A 133 10.32 22.48 32.91
N TYR A 134 10.60 21.18 32.78
CA TYR A 134 11.64 20.53 33.55
C TYR A 134 12.95 21.22 33.14
N PRO A 135 13.78 21.71 34.09
CA PRO A 135 15.07 22.26 33.75
C PRO A 135 15.96 21.11 33.28
N TYR A 136 15.94 20.84 31.98
CA TYR A 136 16.81 19.86 31.35
C TYR A 136 18.25 20.32 31.55
N THR A 137 19.11 19.39 31.93
CA THR A 137 20.56 19.63 31.85
C THR A 137 20.96 19.80 30.38
N GLU A 138 22.03 20.56 30.09
CA GLU A 138 22.51 20.76 28.71
C GLU A 138 22.75 19.42 27.99
N ASP A 139 23.25 18.42 28.71
CA ASP A 139 23.46 17.05 28.23
C ASP A 139 22.15 16.29 27.90
N GLU A 140 21.03 16.65 28.52
CA GLU A 140 19.70 16.09 28.22
C GLU A 140 19.06 16.80 27.04
N MET A 141 19.19 18.13 26.95
CA MET A 141 18.71 18.89 25.80
C MET A 141 19.41 18.48 24.50
N GLU A 142 20.71 18.22 24.53
CA GLU A 142 21.46 17.74 23.36
C GLU A 142 20.97 16.36 22.91
N LYS A 143 20.67 15.45 23.85
CA LYS A 143 20.09 14.12 23.54
C LYS A 143 18.69 14.23 22.95
N PHE A 144 17.86 15.16 23.44
CA PHE A 144 16.53 15.39 22.88
C PHE A 144 16.60 16.00 21.48
N ALA A 145 17.53 16.93 21.24
CA ALA A 145 17.77 17.50 19.91
C ALA A 145 18.23 16.42 18.92
N GLU A 146 19.19 15.56 19.32
CA GLU A 146 19.63 14.43 18.48
C GLU A 146 18.49 13.44 18.20
N GLU A 147 17.61 13.18 19.17
CA GLU A 147 16.48 12.26 19.01
C GLU A 147 15.33 12.87 18.19
N GLU A 148 15.14 14.19 18.25
CA GLU A 148 14.22 14.92 17.40
C GLU A 148 14.71 14.98 15.94
N GLU A 149 16.00 15.27 15.72
CA GLU A 149 16.64 15.19 14.40
C GLU A 149 16.45 13.79 13.80
N ARG A 150 16.70 12.71 14.57
CA ARG A 150 16.47 11.34 14.11
C ARG A 150 15.01 11.09 13.72
N ARG A 151 14.05 11.62 14.48
CA ARG A 151 12.62 11.47 14.18
C ARG A 151 12.19 12.27 12.96
N GLN A 152 12.78 13.44 12.73
CA GLN A 152 12.54 14.24 11.54
C GLN A 152 13.14 13.57 10.30
N GLU A 153 14.39 13.11 10.37
CA GLU A 153 15.05 12.34 9.30
C GLU A 153 14.23 11.08 8.93
N GLU A 154 13.69 10.35 9.91
CA GLU A 154 12.86 9.18 9.65
C GLU A 154 11.51 9.54 8.97
N LYS A 155 10.89 10.67 9.36
CA LYS A 155 9.68 11.16 8.71
C LYS A 155 9.95 11.59 7.27
N GLU A 156 11.00 12.37 7.04
CA GLU A 156 11.42 12.81 5.71
C GLU A 156 11.76 11.62 4.81
N GLU A 157 12.46 10.60 5.33
CA GLU A 157 12.77 9.40 4.54
C GLU A 157 11.50 8.62 4.17
N ARG A 158 10.53 8.52 5.08
CA ARG A 158 9.24 7.88 4.79
C ARG A 158 8.46 8.65 3.74
N GLU A 159 8.46 9.97 3.81
CA GLU A 159 7.80 10.84 2.83
C GLU A 159 8.48 10.75 1.46
N GLN A 160 9.82 10.77 1.41
CA GLN A 160 10.59 10.54 0.19
C GLN A 160 10.29 9.18 -0.42
N ARG A 161 10.29 8.10 0.37
CA ARG A 161 9.91 6.75 -0.12
C ARG A 161 8.47 6.71 -0.64
N GLN A 162 7.56 7.48 -0.06
CA GLN A 162 6.18 7.57 -0.54
C GLN A 162 6.08 8.36 -1.85
N GLN A 163 6.81 9.47 -1.97
CA GLN A 163 6.89 10.26 -3.21
C GLN A 163 7.51 9.42 -4.33
N ASP A 164 8.65 8.77 -4.10
CA ASP A 164 9.30 7.87 -5.06
C ASP A 164 8.34 6.77 -5.54
N ARG A 165 7.54 6.18 -4.63
CA ARG A 165 6.53 5.18 -4.98
C ARG A 165 5.39 5.74 -5.83
N LYS A 166 5.01 7.00 -5.64
CA LYS A 166 3.98 7.66 -6.45
C LYS A 166 4.54 7.98 -7.84
N GLU A 167 5.71 8.61 -7.90
CA GLU A 167 6.42 8.91 -9.16
C GLU A 167 6.62 7.65 -9.99
N MET A 168 7.08 6.55 -9.38
CA MET A 168 7.24 5.25 -10.06
C MET A 168 5.93 4.67 -10.59
N LYS A 169 4.82 4.80 -9.85
CA LYS A 169 3.51 4.31 -10.32
C LYS A 169 3.03 5.12 -11.51
N GLU A 170 3.18 6.44 -11.46
CA GLU A 170 2.80 7.33 -12.57
C GLU A 170 3.63 7.00 -13.82
N LEU A 171 4.94 6.81 -13.68
CA LEU A 171 5.82 6.38 -14.76
C LEU A 171 5.37 5.06 -15.39
N LEU A 172 5.04 4.06 -14.55
CA LEU A 172 4.55 2.77 -15.02
C LEU A 172 3.21 2.88 -15.75
N THR A 173 2.28 3.70 -15.25
CA THR A 173 1.00 3.90 -15.92
C THR A 173 1.17 4.56 -17.29
N ARG A 174 2.05 5.57 -17.40
CA ARG A 174 2.35 6.23 -18.68
C ARG A 174 3.02 5.28 -19.67
N ARG A 175 4.00 4.48 -19.22
CA ARG A 175 4.61 3.42 -20.03
C ARG A 175 3.62 2.38 -20.50
N ARG A 176 2.65 2.03 -19.64
CA ARG A 176 1.60 1.07 -20.00
C ARG A 176 0.68 1.65 -21.07
N LEU A 177 0.21 2.88 -20.90
CA LEU A 177 -0.64 3.57 -21.87
C LEU A 177 0.06 3.71 -23.23
N ALA A 178 1.33 4.12 -23.23
CA ALA A 178 2.11 4.20 -24.46
C ALA A 178 2.24 2.82 -25.15
N LYS A 179 2.51 1.76 -24.38
CA LYS A 179 2.57 0.38 -24.92
C LYS A 179 1.23 -0.13 -25.43
N GLU A 180 0.12 0.28 -24.82
CA GLU A 180 -1.23 -0.07 -25.27
C GLU A 180 -1.63 0.69 -26.54
N ALA A 181 -1.06 1.88 -26.79
CA ALA A 181 -1.24 2.66 -28.01
C ALA A 181 -0.46 2.12 -29.22
N MET A 182 0.73 1.53 -29.01
CA MET A 182 1.56 0.93 -30.08
C MET A 182 0.86 -0.12 -30.96
N PRO A 183 0.16 -1.15 -30.43
CA PRO A 183 -0.49 -2.15 -31.28
C PRO A 183 -1.60 -1.53 -32.13
N ARG A 184 -2.30 -0.52 -31.59
CA ARG A 184 -3.33 0.22 -32.33
C ARG A 184 -2.75 1.03 -33.48
N GLU A 185 -1.60 1.69 -33.26
CA GLU A 185 -0.86 2.36 -34.34
C GLU A 185 -0.44 1.37 -35.44
N VAL A 186 0.09 0.21 -35.05
CA VAL A 186 0.53 -0.84 -35.99
C VAL A 186 -0.65 -1.42 -36.77
N GLU A 187 -1.79 -1.66 -36.12
CA GLU A 187 -3.02 -2.10 -36.79
C GLU A 187 -3.50 -1.10 -37.83
N LEU A 188 -3.50 0.20 -37.50
CA LEU A 188 -3.89 1.26 -38.43
C LEU A 188 -2.89 1.41 -39.59
N MET A 189 -1.59 1.30 -39.33
CA MET A 189 -0.57 1.30 -40.39
C MET A 189 -0.72 0.10 -41.33
N GLN A 190 -0.99 -1.09 -40.78
CA GLN A 190 -1.20 -2.29 -41.58
C GLN A 190 -2.48 -2.18 -42.43
N LYS A 191 -3.54 -1.62 -41.86
CA LYS A 191 -4.80 -1.35 -42.57
C LYS A 191 -4.62 -0.35 -43.71
N ASP A 192 -3.82 0.70 -43.51
CA ASP A 192 -3.48 1.67 -44.56
C ASP A 192 -2.80 0.99 -45.76
N MET A 193 -1.86 0.09 -45.48
CA MET A 193 -1.12 -0.65 -46.50
C MET A 193 -2.02 -1.63 -47.29
N ASP A 194 -2.99 -2.26 -46.61
CA ASP A 194 -3.80 -3.32 -47.21
C ASP A 194 -5.07 -2.80 -47.90
N GLN A 195 -5.74 -1.78 -47.34
CA GLN A 195 -7.09 -1.34 -47.75
C GLN A 195 -7.24 0.18 -47.88
N GLY A 196 -6.25 0.96 -47.44
CA GLY A 196 -6.34 2.41 -47.30
C GLY A 196 -7.15 2.83 -46.06
N LEU A 197 -6.74 3.91 -45.41
CA LEU A 197 -7.44 4.44 -44.23
C LEU A 197 -8.59 5.39 -44.59
N GLU A 198 -9.65 5.34 -43.80
CA GLU A 198 -10.70 6.36 -43.80
C GLU A 198 -10.19 7.64 -43.09
N GLY A 199 -10.73 8.81 -43.45
CA GLY A 199 -10.22 10.12 -42.95
C GLY A 199 -10.18 10.26 -41.42
N ASN A 200 -11.07 9.58 -40.69
CA ASN A 200 -11.04 9.57 -39.22
C ASN A 200 -9.91 8.70 -38.66
N GLU A 201 -9.57 7.62 -39.37
CA GLU A 201 -8.52 6.68 -38.97
C GLU A 201 -7.12 7.20 -39.35
N THR A 202 -7.01 8.01 -40.42
CA THR A 202 -5.79 8.76 -40.71
C THR A 202 -5.49 9.79 -39.62
N ASP A 203 -6.51 10.49 -39.11
CA ASP A 203 -6.36 11.44 -38.00
C ASP A 203 -5.97 10.73 -36.70
N GLU A 204 -6.54 9.54 -36.43
CA GLU A 204 -6.17 8.69 -35.30
C GLU A 204 -4.69 8.24 -35.41
N LEU A 205 -4.26 7.82 -36.60
CA LEU A 205 -2.88 7.39 -36.83
C LEU A 205 -1.87 8.55 -36.65
N VAL A 206 -2.19 9.74 -37.14
CA VAL A 206 -1.34 10.93 -36.96
C VAL A 206 -1.22 11.27 -35.48
N LYS A 207 -2.34 11.24 -34.73
CA LYS A 207 -2.34 11.50 -33.28
C LYS A 207 -1.50 10.48 -32.52
N LEU A 208 -1.65 9.18 -32.81
CA LEU A 208 -0.88 8.14 -32.16
C LEU A 208 0.64 8.27 -32.44
N ARG A 209 1.01 8.67 -33.67
CA ARG A 209 2.42 8.96 -34.00
C ARG A 209 2.96 10.16 -33.22
N THR A 210 2.22 11.26 -33.16
CA THR A 210 2.63 12.44 -32.38
C THR A 210 2.75 12.10 -30.89
N GLU A 211 1.77 11.38 -30.33
CA GLU A 211 1.78 10.95 -28.93
C GLU A 211 2.96 10.02 -28.63
N ARG A 212 3.35 9.16 -29.58
CA ARG A 212 4.53 8.30 -29.46
C ARG A 212 5.82 9.10 -29.47
N GLU A 213 5.99 10.03 -30.42
CA GLU A 213 7.19 10.87 -30.49
C GLU A 213 7.34 11.75 -29.24
N GLU A 214 6.23 12.32 -28.76
CA GLU A 214 6.16 13.06 -27.50
C GLU A 214 6.50 12.18 -26.31
N PHE A 215 5.98 10.95 -26.27
CA PHE A 215 6.28 10.00 -25.20
C PHE A 215 7.75 9.56 -25.21
N GLU A 216 8.34 9.30 -26.38
CA GLU A 216 9.75 8.94 -26.52
C GLU A 216 10.68 10.11 -26.13
N ALA A 217 10.33 11.34 -26.50
CA ALA A 217 11.05 12.54 -26.08
C ALA A 217 10.96 12.73 -24.56
N TRP A 218 9.75 12.60 -24.02
CA TRP A 218 9.49 12.70 -22.58
C TRP A 218 10.21 11.60 -21.79
N GLU A 219 10.22 10.35 -22.28
CA GLU A 219 10.93 9.24 -21.61
C GLU A 219 12.45 9.49 -21.58
N LYS A 220 13.02 10.02 -22.66
CA LYS A 220 14.46 10.38 -22.69
C LYS A 220 14.79 11.50 -21.70
N GLU A 221 13.94 12.52 -21.59
CA GLU A 221 14.12 13.59 -20.61
C GLU A 221 13.94 13.09 -19.18
N GLU A 222 12.94 12.23 -18.94
CA GLU A 222 12.65 11.70 -17.62
C GLU A 222 13.75 10.75 -17.14
N MET A 223 14.30 9.91 -18.02
CA MET A 223 15.46 9.07 -17.69
C MET A 223 16.68 9.93 -17.32
N LYS A 224 16.93 11.04 -18.04
CA LYS A 224 18.00 11.99 -17.67
C LYS A 224 17.75 12.62 -16.30
N ARG A 225 16.51 13.03 -16.01
CA ARG A 225 16.14 13.58 -14.69
C ARG A 225 16.34 12.57 -13.56
N LEU A 226 16.01 11.30 -13.78
CA LEU A 226 16.23 10.25 -12.79
C LEU A 226 17.73 9.98 -12.57
N GLU A 227 18.53 9.94 -13.64
CA GLU A 227 19.99 9.80 -13.52
C GLU A 227 20.64 10.98 -12.79
N GLU A 228 20.17 12.22 -13.02
CA GLU A 228 20.62 13.40 -12.29
C GLU A 228 20.24 13.31 -10.80
N LYS A 229 18.98 12.97 -10.49
CA LYS A 229 18.52 12.73 -9.11
C LYS A 229 19.34 11.64 -8.41
N GLU A 230 19.71 10.57 -9.11
CA GLU A 230 20.56 9.52 -8.55
C GLU A 230 21.98 10.02 -8.27
N LYS A 231 22.59 10.78 -9.19
CA LYS A 231 23.90 11.41 -8.96
C LYS A 231 23.87 12.39 -7.79
N GLU A 232 22.80 13.19 -7.66
CA GLU A 232 22.60 14.08 -6.51
C GLU A 232 22.47 13.30 -5.21
N ARG A 233 21.68 12.21 -5.19
CA ARG A 233 21.55 11.32 -4.02
C ARG A 233 22.89 10.69 -3.63
N GLU A 234 23.70 10.29 -4.60
CA GLU A 234 25.04 9.75 -4.33
C GLU A 234 26.02 10.80 -3.81
N ALA A 235 26.01 12.00 -4.37
CA ALA A 235 26.81 13.12 -3.88
C ALA A 235 26.43 13.48 -2.44
N LEU A 236 25.13 13.56 -2.16
CA LEU A 236 24.59 13.88 -0.84
C LEU A 236 24.88 12.77 0.19
N LYS A 237 24.87 11.50 -0.21
CA LYS A 237 25.33 10.39 0.64
C LYS A 237 26.81 10.53 1.00
N LYS A 238 27.67 10.82 0.01
CA LYS A 238 29.11 11.03 0.24
C LYS A 238 29.38 12.23 1.14
N GLU A 239 28.63 13.32 0.99
CA GLU A 239 28.73 14.49 1.86
C GLU A 239 28.26 14.19 3.29
N ARG A 240 27.10 13.52 3.45
CA ARG A 240 26.60 13.09 4.77
C ARG A 240 27.58 12.15 5.47
N GLU A 241 28.22 11.24 4.76
CA GLU A 241 29.24 10.35 5.32
C GLU A 241 30.48 11.13 5.80
N LYS A 242 30.96 12.11 5.01
CA LYS A 242 32.05 13.00 5.42
C LYS A 242 31.68 13.81 6.67
N ALA A 243 30.49 14.40 6.69
CA ALA A 243 29.99 15.16 7.84
C ALA A 243 29.87 14.28 9.10
N ARG A 244 29.40 13.03 8.97
CA ARG A 244 29.37 12.06 10.09
C ARG A 244 30.76 11.73 10.60
N GLN A 245 31.74 11.54 9.71
CA GLN A 245 33.13 11.29 10.10
C GLN A 245 33.77 12.49 10.82
N GLU A 246 33.47 13.72 10.39
CA GLU A 246 33.94 14.93 11.07
C GLU A 246 33.30 15.11 12.45
N LYS A 247 31.98 14.90 12.57
CA LYS A 247 31.27 14.92 13.86
C LYS A 247 31.83 13.88 14.83
N LEU A 248 32.11 12.66 14.37
CA LEU A 248 32.71 11.62 15.22
C LEU A 248 34.11 12.01 15.72
N LYS A 249 34.95 12.60 14.85
CA LYS A 249 36.27 13.11 15.22
C LYS A 249 36.18 14.27 16.22
N GLN A 250 35.19 15.16 16.09
CA GLN A 250 34.95 16.24 17.05
C GLN A 250 34.53 15.70 18.42
N LYS A 251 33.55 14.78 18.45
CA LYS A 251 33.11 14.12 19.69
C LYS A 251 34.23 13.35 20.38
N GLU A 252 35.12 12.69 19.63
CA GLU A 252 36.28 11.99 20.21
C GLU A 252 37.30 12.97 20.81
N LYS A 253 37.54 14.12 20.16
CA LYS A 253 38.42 15.18 20.71
C LYS A 253 37.84 15.79 21.98
N GLU A 254 36.54 16.07 22.00
CA GLU A 254 35.85 16.60 23.19
C GLU A 254 35.87 15.61 24.35
N ARG A 255 35.65 14.32 24.10
CA ARG A 255 35.77 13.27 25.13
C ARG A 255 37.18 13.24 25.72
N LYS A 256 38.21 13.27 24.87
CA LYS A 256 39.62 13.30 25.31
C LYS A 256 39.95 14.58 26.10
N LEU A 257 39.37 15.72 25.77
CA LEU A 257 39.54 16.97 26.54
C LEU A 257 38.83 16.91 27.89
N LYS A 258 37.60 16.41 27.94
CA LYS A 258 36.83 16.21 29.18
C LYS A 258 37.50 15.20 30.12
N GLU A 259 38.11 14.13 29.59
CA GLU A 259 38.89 13.17 30.38
C GLU A 259 40.18 13.79 30.95
N LYS A 260 40.88 14.63 30.17
CA LYS A 260 42.08 15.34 30.64
C LYS A 260 41.79 16.42 31.69
N GLN A 261 40.59 16.99 31.71
CA GLN A 261 40.18 17.96 32.74
C GLN A 261 39.67 17.32 34.03
N LYS A 262 39.34 16.01 34.00
CA LYS A 262 38.88 15.26 35.17
C LYS A 262 40.01 14.56 35.94
N ASN A 263 41.18 14.39 35.32
CA ASN A 263 42.42 13.92 35.97
C ASN A 263 43.30 15.09 36.37
#